data_AF-A0A0A1VJX3-F1
#
_entry.id   AF-A0A0A1VJX3-F1
#
_cell.length_a   1.000
_cell.length_b   1.000
_cell.length_c   1.000
_cell.angle_alpha   90.00
_cell.angle_beta   90.00
_cell.angle_gamma   90.00
#
_symmetry.space_group_name_H-M   'P 1'
#
loop_
_entity.id
_entity.type
_entity.pdbx_description
1 polymer ?
#
loop_
_entity_poly.entity_id
_entity_poly.type
_entity_poly.pdbx_seq_one_letter_code
_entity_poly.pdbx_strand_id
1 'polypeptide(L)'
;MINLSANDLDHADQLVDLGIAPVVTLLPADQVTPTVTPAGRTVAICPASVRDDVSCATCGVCAVAHRKAIIGFPAHGSGAKKAQRVFFMRQEPAGHSAVTLEDAPAAPPA
;
A
#
# COMPACT_ATOMS: atom_id res chain seq x y z
N MET A 1 -18.71 -4.58 0.49
CA MET A 1 -17.49 -4.61 -0.36
C MET A 1 -16.27 -4.65 0.54
N ILE A 2 -15.26 -5.44 0.19
CA ILE A 2 -14.03 -5.61 0.98
C ILE A 2 -12.85 -5.14 0.11
N ASN A 3 -11.88 -4.44 0.72
CA ASN A 3 -10.66 -3.99 0.06
C ASN A 3 -9.48 -4.85 0.52
N LEU A 4 -8.49 -5.04 -0.36
CA LEU A 4 -7.20 -5.57 0.04
C LEU A 4 -6.32 -4.42 0.55
N SER A 5 -5.70 -4.60 1.71
CA SER A 5 -4.91 -3.57 2.39
C SER A 5 -3.41 -3.83 2.24
N ALA A 6 -2.73 -2.92 1.53
CA ALA A 6 -1.28 -2.92 1.36
C ALA A 6 -0.58 -2.07 2.44
N ASN A 7 0.65 -2.46 2.74
CA ASN A 7 1.50 -1.74 3.69
C ASN A 7 2.38 -0.67 3.02
N ASP A 8 2.60 -0.82 1.71
CA ASP A 8 3.46 0.01 0.87
C ASP A 8 3.05 -0.13 -0.61
N LEU A 9 3.71 0.65 -1.48
CA LEU A 9 3.37 0.71 -2.90
C LEU A 9 3.69 -0.59 -3.66
N ASP A 10 4.78 -1.28 -3.31
CA ASP A 10 5.14 -2.57 -3.92
C ASP A 10 4.14 -3.67 -3.55
N HIS A 11 3.75 -3.72 -2.27
CA HIS A 11 2.70 -4.62 -1.82
C HIS A 11 1.34 -4.27 -2.47
N ALA A 12 1.07 -2.99 -2.73
CA ALA A 12 -0.14 -2.58 -3.44
C ALA A 12 -0.16 -3.14 -4.87
N ASP A 13 0.97 -3.11 -5.58
CA ASP A 13 1.09 -3.73 -6.90
C ASP A 13 0.82 -5.23 -6.86
N GLN A 14 1.41 -5.96 -5.92
CA GLN A 14 1.18 -7.40 -5.73
C GLN A 14 -0.29 -7.73 -5.49
N LEU A 15 -1.00 -6.91 -4.70
CA LEU A 15 -2.43 -7.13 -4.43
C LEU A 15 -3.32 -6.78 -5.62
N VAL A 16 -2.95 -5.76 -6.41
CA VAL A 16 -3.69 -5.44 -7.64
C VAL A 16 -3.58 -6.60 -8.65
N ASP A 17 -2.42 -7.23 -8.74
CA ASP A 17 -2.17 -8.35 -9.66
C ASP A 17 -3.02 -9.59 -9.37
N LEU A 18 -3.52 -9.75 -8.14
CA LEU A 18 -4.48 -10.80 -7.81
C LEU A 18 -5.82 -10.62 -8.52
N GLY A 19 -6.22 -9.38 -8.82
CA GLY A 19 -7.46 -9.09 -9.55
C GLY A 19 -8.76 -9.48 -8.82
N ILE A 20 -8.72 -9.79 -7.51
CA ILE A 20 -9.85 -10.33 -6.76
C ILE A 20 -10.68 -9.28 -6.02
N ALA A 21 -10.09 -8.13 -5.71
CA ALA A 21 -10.74 -7.01 -5.02
C ALA A 21 -9.88 -5.74 -5.19
N PRO A 22 -10.47 -4.54 -5.10
CA PRO A 22 -9.69 -3.33 -5.22
C PRO A 22 -8.87 -3.04 -3.96
N VAL A 23 -7.80 -2.28 -4.17
CA VAL A 23 -6.71 -2.15 -3.22
C VAL A 23 -6.74 -0.77 -2.55
N VAL A 24 -6.31 -0.76 -1.30
CA VAL A 24 -5.94 0.43 -0.54
C VAL A 24 -4.53 0.27 -0.01
N THR A 25 -3.81 1.36 0.19
CA THR A 25 -2.45 1.33 0.71
C THR A 25 -2.24 2.40 1.77
N LEU A 26 -1.38 2.13 2.75
CA LEU A 26 -0.80 3.20 3.56
C LEU A 26 0.09 4.10 2.68
N LEU A 27 0.47 5.27 3.20
CA LEU A 27 1.43 6.20 2.61
C LEU A 27 2.23 6.90 3.73
N PRO A 28 3.42 7.47 3.42
CA PRO A 28 4.08 8.41 4.32
C PRO A 28 3.14 9.54 4.75
N ALA A 29 3.35 10.07 5.96
CA ALA A 29 2.44 11.06 6.56
C ALA A 29 2.36 12.36 5.75
N ASP A 30 3.43 12.70 5.04
CA ASP A 30 3.58 13.89 4.21
C ASP A 30 3.10 13.70 2.75
N GLN A 31 2.79 12.47 2.33
CA GLN A 31 2.27 12.18 0.99
C GLN A 31 0.77 12.48 0.92
N VAL A 32 0.41 13.76 0.82
CA VAL A 32 -0.99 14.24 0.77
C VAL A 32 -1.50 14.55 -0.64
N THR A 33 -0.67 14.33 -1.65
CA THR A 33 -1.03 14.48 -3.07
C THR A 33 -1.01 13.13 -3.79
N PRO A 34 -1.76 12.97 -4.90
CA PRO A 34 -1.74 11.72 -5.68
C PRO A 34 -0.32 11.33 -6.12
N THR A 35 -0.08 10.03 -6.21
CA THR A 35 1.21 9.47 -6.65
C THR A 35 0.98 8.23 -7.51
N VAL A 36 2.07 7.56 -7.88
CA VAL A 36 2.04 6.30 -8.64
C VAL A 36 2.83 5.22 -7.92
N THR A 37 2.40 3.98 -8.06
CA THR A 37 3.20 2.82 -7.65
C THR A 37 4.39 2.61 -8.59
N PRO A 38 5.40 1.79 -8.23
CA PRO A 38 6.48 1.41 -9.12
C PRO A 38 6.03 0.79 -10.45
N ALA A 39 4.92 0.03 -10.47
CA ALA A 39 4.33 -0.48 -11.71
C ALA A 39 3.47 0.56 -12.47
N GLY A 40 3.49 1.83 -12.06
CA GLY A 40 2.78 2.92 -12.74
C GLY A 40 1.29 3.00 -12.44
N ARG A 41 0.79 2.35 -11.39
CA ARG A 41 -0.63 2.39 -11.03
C ARG A 41 -0.95 3.66 -10.24
N THR A 42 -2.05 4.32 -10.58
CA THR A 42 -2.46 5.56 -9.89
C THR A 42 -2.88 5.28 -8.45
N VAL A 43 -2.33 6.08 -7.53
CA VAL A 43 -2.73 6.14 -6.12
C VAL A 43 -3.37 7.48 -5.86
N ALA A 44 -4.70 7.49 -5.69
CA ALA A 44 -5.46 8.66 -5.27
C ALA A 44 -5.49 8.74 -3.74
N ILE A 45 -5.38 9.95 -3.17
CA ILE A 45 -5.42 10.14 -1.72
C ILE A 45 -6.85 10.05 -1.21
N CYS A 46 -7.06 9.33 -0.11
CA CYS A 46 -8.34 9.27 0.58
C CYS A 46 -8.78 10.70 0.97
N PRO A 47 -9.91 11.22 0.45
CA PRO A 47 -10.34 12.58 0.75
C PRO A 47 -10.58 12.80 2.24
N ALA A 48 -11.09 11.80 2.95
CA ALA A 48 -11.35 11.86 4.38
C ALA A 48 -10.07 11.91 5.24
N SER A 49 -8.89 11.68 4.66
CA SER A 49 -7.61 11.79 5.37
C SER A 49 -6.96 13.17 5.22
N VAL A 50 -7.42 13.99 4.28
CA VAL A 50 -6.79 15.29 3.95
C VAL A 50 -7.76 16.46 3.93
N ARG A 51 -9.06 16.21 4.14
CA ARG A 51 -10.09 17.24 4.17
C ARG A 51 -10.95 17.11 5.43
N ASP A 52 -11.17 18.23 6.10
CA ASP A 52 -11.99 18.29 7.31
C ASP A 52 -13.50 18.16 7.04
N ASP A 53 -13.94 18.49 5.81
CA ASP A 53 -15.35 18.47 5.41
C ASP A 53 -15.81 17.14 4.80
N VAL A 54 -14.94 16.11 4.79
CA VAL A 54 -15.23 14.80 4.22
C VAL A 54 -15.04 13.70 5.25
N SER A 55 -16.05 12.85 5.41
CA SER A 55 -15.96 11.64 6.24
C SER A 55 -16.00 10.40 5.35
N CYS A 56 -15.59 9.25 5.90
CA CYS A 56 -15.73 7.97 5.21
C CYS A 56 -17.19 7.68 4.80
N ALA A 57 -18.15 8.06 5.66
CA ALA A 57 -19.58 7.84 5.43
C ALA A 57 -20.13 8.69 4.29
N THR A 58 -19.63 9.92 4.12
CA THR A 58 -20.06 10.81 3.02
C THR A 58 -19.27 10.59 1.73
N CYS A 59 -18.03 10.08 1.81
CA CYS A 59 -17.17 9.86 0.64
C CYS A 59 -17.51 8.58 -0.14
N GLY A 60 -17.57 7.43 0.54
CA GLY A 60 -17.95 6.15 -0.09
C GLY A 60 -17.04 5.61 -1.20
N VAL A 61 -15.93 6.27 -1.58
CA VAL A 61 -15.09 5.85 -2.73
C VAL A 61 -14.53 4.44 -2.57
N CYS A 62 -14.23 4.03 -1.33
CA CYS A 62 -13.75 2.68 -1.02
C CYS A 62 -14.81 1.58 -1.25
N ALA A 63 -16.09 1.95 -1.37
CA ALA A 63 -17.20 1.05 -1.68
C ALA A 63 -17.51 0.95 -3.18
N VAL A 64 -16.78 1.68 -4.04
CA VAL A 64 -16.86 1.54 -5.49
C VAL A 64 -15.98 0.37 -5.95
N ALA A 65 -16.61 -0.75 -6.34
CA ALA A 65 -15.93 -2.01 -6.65
C ALA A 65 -15.01 -1.96 -7.87
N HIS A 66 -15.39 -1.21 -8.90
CA HIS A 66 -14.71 -1.16 -10.20
C HIS A 66 -13.88 0.12 -10.38
N ARG A 67 -13.46 0.77 -9.29
CA ARG A 67 -12.60 1.95 -9.36
C ARG A 67 -11.23 1.58 -9.94
N LYS A 68 -10.66 2.47 -10.74
CA LYS A 68 -9.36 2.25 -11.41
C LYS A 68 -8.15 2.58 -10.52
N ALA A 69 -8.34 3.43 -9.51
CA ALA A 69 -7.27 3.90 -8.65
C ALA A 69 -7.17 3.10 -7.34
N ILE A 70 -5.94 2.92 -6.88
CA ILE A 70 -5.63 2.53 -5.50
C ILE A 70 -5.95 3.74 -4.61
N ILE A 71 -6.55 3.51 -3.44
CA ILE A 71 -6.76 4.60 -2.45
C ILE A 71 -5.63 4.57 -1.42
N GLY A 72 -4.87 5.65 -1.37
CA GLY A 72 -3.77 5.88 -0.44
C GLY A 72 -4.22 6.58 0.84
N PHE A 73 -3.69 6.13 1.97
CA PHE A 73 -3.99 6.67 3.30
C PHE A 73 -2.71 7.21 3.94
N PRO A 74 -2.51 8.54 3.99
CA PRO A 74 -1.40 9.14 4.72
C PRO A 74 -1.40 8.69 6.19
N ALA A 75 -0.24 8.23 6.66
CA ALA A 75 -0.11 7.75 8.02
C ALA A 75 -0.34 8.88 9.03
N HIS A 76 -1.11 8.60 10.08
CA HIS A 76 -1.45 9.56 11.13
C HIS A 76 -1.41 8.92 12.53
N GLY A 77 -1.53 9.75 13.57
CA GLY A 77 -1.58 9.32 14.96
C GLY A 77 -0.27 8.69 15.47
N SER A 78 -0.36 7.97 16.59
CA SER A 78 0.81 7.37 17.27
C SER A 78 1.51 6.27 16.45
N GLY A 79 0.82 5.69 15.46
CA GLY A 79 1.35 4.67 14.56
C GLY A 79 2.18 5.21 13.39
N ALA A 80 2.13 6.53 13.11
CA ALA A 80 2.69 7.11 11.89
C ALA A 80 4.19 6.78 11.70
N LYS A 81 4.99 6.92 12.75
CA LYS A 81 6.43 6.60 12.71
C LYS A 81 6.70 5.13 12.38
N LYS A 82 5.84 4.20 12.81
CA LYS A 82 5.98 2.77 12.52
C LYS A 82 5.63 2.49 11.06
N ALA A 83 4.53 3.06 10.57
CA ALA A 83 4.13 2.94 9.17
C ALA A 83 5.21 3.52 8.23
N GLN A 84 5.76 4.68 8.59
CA GLN A 84 6.83 5.33 7.83
C GLN A 84 8.10 4.47 7.74
N ARG A 85 8.45 3.73 8.80
CA ARG A 85 9.56 2.76 8.74
C ARG A 85 9.30 1.64 7.74
N VAL A 86 8.08 1.09 7.69
CA VAL A 86 7.74 0.02 6.72
C VAL A 86 7.93 0.51 5.29
N PHE A 87 7.52 1.75 5.02
CA PHE A 87 7.74 2.41 3.73
C PHE A 87 9.20 2.48 3.32
N PHE A 88 10.08 2.92 4.22
CA PHE A 88 11.50 3.12 3.90
C PHE A 88 12.36 1.87 4.05
N MET A 89 11.93 0.86 4.81
CA MET A 89 12.67 -0.39 5.00
C MET A 89 12.61 -1.32 3.78
N ARG A 90 11.59 -1.18 2.92
CA ARG A 90 11.41 -2.01 1.72
C ARG A 90 11.94 -1.37 0.44
N GLN A 91 12.42 -0.12 0.49
CA GLN A 91 13.11 0.53 -0.63
C GLN A 91 14.56 0.04 -0.72
N GLU A 92 14.76 -1.23 -1.07
CA GLU A 92 15.94 -1.64 -1.84
C GLU A 92 15.63 -1.46 -3.33
N PRO A 93 16.60 -1.03 -4.17
CA PRO A 93 16.32 -0.62 -5.53
C PRO A 93 15.75 -1.78 -6.34
N ALA A 94 14.77 -1.47 -7.20
CA ALA A 94 14.16 -2.38 -8.15
C ALA A 94 15.21 -3.26 -8.85
N GLY A 95 15.28 -4.50 -8.40
CA GLY A 95 16.35 -5.44 -8.73
C GLY A 95 16.02 -6.77 -8.09
N HIS A 96 15.13 -7.51 -8.75
CA HIS A 96 14.86 -8.92 -8.54
C HIS A 96 16.16 -9.69 -8.23
N SER A 97 16.42 -9.98 -6.95
CA SER A 97 17.12 -11.21 -6.59
C SER A 97 16.02 -12.23 -6.37
N ALA A 98 15.79 -13.05 -7.39
CA ALA A 98 15.15 -14.33 -7.18
C ALA A 98 15.91 -15.00 -6.03
N VAL A 99 15.22 -15.27 -4.92
CA VAL A 99 15.69 -16.23 -3.94
C VAL A 99 15.84 -17.53 -4.72
N THR A 100 17.07 -17.88 -5.11
CA THR A 100 17.33 -19.22 -5.61
C THR A 100 17.16 -20.16 -4.42
N LEU A 101 16.66 -21.37 -4.69
CA LEU A 101 16.44 -22.43 -3.69
C LEU A 101 17.71 -22.88 -2.95
N GLU A 102 18.82 -22.16 -3.11
CA GLU A 102 20.16 -22.46 -2.64
C GLU A 102 20.49 -21.77 -1.31
N ASP A 103 19.74 -20.74 -0.92
CA ASP A 103 19.97 -19.96 0.32
C ASP A 103 19.19 -20.47 1.55
N ALA A 104 18.64 -21.70 1.50
CA ALA A 104 18.01 -22.31 2.66
C ALA A 104 19.08 -22.71 3.70
N PRO A 105 19.02 -22.21 4.96
CA PRO A 105 19.97 -22.64 5.98
C PRO A 105 19.81 -24.15 6.23
N ALA A 106 20.94 -24.87 6.16
CA ALA A 106 20.99 -26.30 6.42
C ALA A 106 20.38 -26.62 7.79
N ALA A 107 19.49 -27.61 7.82
CA ALA A 107 18.84 -28.05 9.05
C ALA A 107 19.89 -28.46 10.10
N PRO A 108 19.70 -28.10 11.39
CA PRO A 108 20.62 -28.51 12.44
C PRO A 108 20.59 -30.05 12.60
N PRO A 109 21.74 -30.68 12.91
CA PRO A 109 21.79 -32.13 13.09
C PRO A 109 21.00 -32.56 14.34
N ALA A 110 20.45 -33.78 14.25
CA ALA A 110 19.65 -34.44 15.29
C ALA A 110 20.44 -34.80 16.55
#